data_AF-A0A0V0I2B7-F1
#
_entry.id   AF-A0A0V0I2B7-F1
#
_cell.length_a   1.000
_cell.length_b   1.000
_cell.length_c   1.000
_cell.angle_alpha   90.00
_cell.angle_beta   90.00
_cell.angle_gamma   90.00
#
_symmetry.space_group_name_H-M   'P 1'
#
loop_
_entity.id
_entity.type
_entity.pdbx_description
1 polymer ?
#
loop_
_entity_poly.entity_id
_entity_poly.type
_entity_poly.pdbx_seq_one_letter_code
_entity_poly.pdbx_strand_id
1 'polypeptide(L)'
;MSDALSIAAELGFSVPPPPSQEEIQNLSTTTGENGDDLIRVLKELTAVQRKIADLQVELQGRKEDKNVAHLTHVSEMEKKIETLQRITTILKDVIQNKDRIIARLQQPYSLDCIPVEAEYQKQFSELLMRAASDYGALTASVTDFQWSQNFKEPPTVWGEMLRPIPVALASSTRFFEAMSAMRESIATLHALRVGHSSSLSTTPSNDPSQTTLGDTDCVTPPPWRTESSFDDLAVGNLRRQEIVPQEGSEIEKGDSMSHRRLSWPPSVKNI
;
A
#
# COMPACT_ATOMS: atom_id res chain seq x y z
N MET A 1 -7.85 18.44 81.36
CA MET A 1 -8.32 19.67 82.04
C MET A 1 -7.63 19.84 83.39
N SER A 2 -7.53 18.78 84.21
CA SER A 2 -6.82 18.81 85.50
C SER A 2 -5.38 19.29 85.39
N ASP A 3 -4.62 18.80 84.40
CA ASP A 3 -3.22 19.22 84.20
C ASP A 3 -3.10 20.70 83.83
N ALA A 4 -4.00 21.21 82.98
CA ALA A 4 -4.03 22.62 82.59
C ALA A 4 -4.39 23.55 83.77
N LEU A 5 -5.28 23.09 84.66
CA LEU A 5 -5.63 23.82 85.88
C LEU A 5 -4.51 23.80 86.92
N SER A 6 -3.76 22.69 87.01
CA SER A 6 -2.59 22.56 87.87
C SER A 6 -1.46 23.50 87.43
N ILE A 7 -1.21 23.60 86.12
CA ILE A 7 -0.22 24.52 85.56
C ILE A 7 -0.62 25.98 85.79
N ALA A 8 -1.91 26.32 85.69
CA ALA A 8 -2.39 27.68 85.96
C ALA A 8 -2.20 28.10 87.43
N ALA A 9 -2.41 27.16 88.36
CA ALA A 9 -2.15 27.38 89.79
C ALA A 9 -0.65 27.56 90.10
N GLU A 10 0.23 26.79 89.43
CA GLU A 10 1.70 26.95 89.54
C GLU A 10 2.18 28.30 88.99
N LEU A 11 1.48 28.86 88.01
CA LEU A 11 1.76 30.19 87.44
C LEU A 11 1.15 31.35 88.25
N GLY A 12 0.57 31.07 89.42
CA GLY A 12 0.05 32.09 90.34
C GLY A 12 -1.36 32.60 90.02
N PHE A 13 -2.08 31.96 89.09
CA PHE A 13 -3.49 32.30 88.83
C PHE A 13 -4.39 31.61 89.85
N SER A 14 -5.17 32.40 90.60
CA SER A 14 -6.13 31.88 91.59
C SER A 14 -7.26 31.14 90.87
N VAL A 15 -7.38 29.85 91.14
CA VAL A 15 -8.50 29.02 90.66
C VAL A 15 -9.75 29.42 91.46
N PRO A 16 -10.80 29.97 90.83
CA PRO A 16 -12.00 30.37 91.55
C PRO A 16 -12.69 29.14 92.17
N PRO A 17 -13.29 29.27 93.38
CA PRO A 17 -14.05 28.19 93.98
C PRO A 17 -15.26 27.82 93.10
N PRO A 18 -15.73 26.56 93.14
CA PRO A 18 -16.88 26.13 92.34
C PRO A 18 -18.10 27.01 92.68
N PRO A 19 -18.89 27.43 91.66
CA PRO A 19 -19.99 28.36 91.86
C PRO A 19 -21.07 27.77 92.77
N SER A 20 -21.65 28.62 93.62
CA SER A 20 -22.73 28.24 94.52
C SER A 20 -24.03 27.99 93.73
N GLN A 21 -24.84 27.04 94.19
CA GLN A 21 -26.02 26.51 93.48
C GLN A 21 -27.09 27.56 93.13
N GLU A 22 -27.09 28.71 93.81
CA GLU A 22 -28.05 29.81 93.63
C GLU A 22 -27.68 30.75 92.45
N GLU A 23 -26.40 30.91 92.12
CA GLU A 23 -25.97 31.72 90.96
C GLU A 23 -26.24 31.00 89.63
N ILE A 24 -26.26 29.67 89.65
CA ILE A 24 -26.53 28.82 88.48
C ILE A 24 -28.01 28.92 88.05
N GLN A 25 -28.94 29.13 88.99
CA GLN A 25 -30.36 29.30 88.69
C GLN A 25 -30.69 30.67 88.08
N ASN A 26 -30.01 31.74 88.50
CA ASN A 26 -30.29 33.09 88.01
C ASN A 26 -29.74 33.36 86.59
N LEU A 27 -28.71 32.64 86.16
CA LEU A 27 -28.19 32.71 84.78
C LEU A 27 -29.08 31.99 83.77
N SER A 28 -29.93 31.07 84.24
CA SER A 28 -30.75 30.20 83.38
C SER A 28 -32.03 30.86 82.87
N THR A 29 -32.47 31.99 83.45
CA THR A 29 -33.79 32.59 83.14
C THR A 29 -33.73 33.74 82.14
N THR A 30 -32.55 34.32 81.86
CA THR A 30 -32.39 35.47 80.95
C THR A 30 -31.60 35.15 79.67
N THR A 31 -31.06 33.93 79.55
CA THR A 31 -30.05 33.54 78.54
C THR A 31 -30.52 32.39 77.63
N GLY A 32 -31.83 32.21 77.44
CA GLY A 32 -32.38 31.08 76.67
C GLY A 32 -31.89 31.04 75.20
N GLU A 33 -31.96 32.16 74.49
CA GLU A 33 -31.56 32.21 73.07
C GLU A 33 -30.03 32.14 72.87
N ASN A 34 -29.24 32.83 73.70
CA ASN A 34 -27.77 32.82 73.58
C ASN A 34 -27.13 31.46 73.96
N GLY A 35 -27.72 30.73 74.91
CA GLY A 35 -27.25 29.40 75.32
C GLY A 35 -27.52 28.34 74.25
N ASP A 36 -28.71 28.37 73.64
CA ASP A 36 -29.09 27.44 72.57
C ASP A 36 -28.26 27.66 71.30
N ASP A 37 -27.94 28.92 70.97
CA ASP A 37 -27.03 29.29 69.88
C ASP A 37 -25.62 28.73 70.09
N LEU A 38 -25.09 28.86 71.30
CA LEU A 38 -23.78 28.29 71.66
C LEU A 38 -23.78 26.77 71.57
N ILE A 39 -24.83 26.10 72.07
CA ILE A 39 -24.96 24.64 71.99
C ILE A 39 -25.02 24.17 70.53
N ARG A 40 -25.73 24.91 69.67
CA ARG A 40 -25.78 24.63 68.23
C ARG A 40 -24.40 24.76 67.59
N VAL A 41 -23.68 25.85 67.84
CA VAL A 41 -22.31 26.06 67.33
C VAL A 41 -21.36 24.97 67.82
N LEU A 42 -21.44 24.54 69.08
CA LEU A 42 -20.62 23.46 69.61
C LEU A 42 -20.91 22.10 68.95
N LYS A 43 -22.19 21.81 68.66
CA LYS A 43 -22.57 20.61 67.91
C LYS A 43 -22.06 20.65 66.47
N GLU A 44 -22.16 21.79 65.80
CA GLU A 44 -21.61 22.01 64.46
C GLU A 44 -20.09 21.88 64.45
N LEU A 45 -19.40 22.51 65.40
CA LEU A 45 -17.94 22.39 65.57
C LEU A 45 -17.52 20.93 65.77
N THR A 46 -18.25 20.19 66.61
CA THR A 46 -18.00 18.76 66.83
C THR A 46 -18.23 17.96 65.55
N ALA A 47 -19.26 18.29 64.76
CA ALA A 47 -19.52 17.64 63.48
C ALA A 47 -18.42 17.95 62.44
N VAL A 48 -17.94 19.19 62.39
CA VAL A 48 -16.82 19.59 61.53
C VAL A 48 -15.54 18.90 61.96
N GLN A 49 -15.25 18.84 63.26
CA GLN A 49 -14.07 18.16 63.79
C GLN A 49 -14.06 16.67 63.46
N ARG A 50 -15.23 16.00 63.50
CA ARG A 50 -15.38 14.62 63.04
C ARG A 50 -15.09 14.49 61.54
N LYS A 51 -15.67 15.36 60.70
CA LYS A 51 -15.41 15.37 59.26
C LYS A 51 -13.93 15.60 58.93
N ILE A 52 -13.25 16.45 59.69
CA ILE A 52 -11.81 16.69 59.52
C ILE A 52 -11.02 15.41 59.81
N ALA A 53 -11.35 14.69 60.89
CA ALA A 53 -10.70 13.43 61.22
C ALA A 53 -10.94 12.37 60.14
N ASP A 54 -12.18 12.26 59.63
CA ASP A 54 -12.52 11.32 58.54
C ASP A 54 -11.70 11.62 57.27
N LEU A 55 -11.63 12.91 56.88
CA LEU A 55 -10.84 13.35 55.73
C LEU A 55 -9.33 13.11 55.93
N GLN A 56 -8.81 13.28 57.14
CA GLN A 56 -7.40 12.99 57.44
C GLN A 56 -7.08 11.50 57.26
N VAL A 57 -7.97 10.61 57.70
CA VAL A 57 -7.82 9.17 57.50
C VAL A 57 -7.88 8.82 56.02
N GLU A 58 -8.83 9.39 55.27
CA GLU A 58 -8.94 9.13 53.83
C GLU A 58 -7.72 9.64 53.05
N LEU A 59 -7.21 10.84 53.37
CA LEU A 59 -6.02 11.40 52.74
C LEU A 59 -4.80 10.53 53.02
N GLN A 60 -4.63 10.09 54.27
CA GLN A 60 -3.56 9.18 54.65
C GLN A 60 -3.66 7.84 53.92
N GLY A 61 -4.86 7.26 53.82
CA GLY A 61 -5.11 6.04 53.07
C GLY A 61 -4.74 6.16 51.58
N ARG A 62 -5.12 7.26 50.92
CA ARG A 62 -4.73 7.49 49.51
C ARG A 62 -3.24 7.74 49.34
N LYS A 63 -2.58 8.37 50.31
CA LYS A 63 -1.13 8.56 50.31
C LYS A 63 -0.40 7.22 50.41
N GLU A 64 -0.86 6.35 51.29
CA GLU A 64 -0.31 5.00 51.46
C GLU A 64 -0.58 4.13 50.24
N ASP A 65 -1.79 4.14 49.68
CA ASP A 65 -2.13 3.44 48.44
C ASP A 65 -1.20 3.85 47.30
N LYS A 66 -0.99 5.15 47.08
CA LYS A 66 -0.05 5.64 46.06
C LYS A 66 1.38 5.16 46.32
N ASN A 67 1.81 5.06 47.58
CA ASN A 67 3.15 4.59 47.93
C ASN A 67 3.35 3.11 47.57
N VAL A 68 2.32 2.28 47.77
CA VAL A 68 2.39 0.84 47.48
C VAL A 68 1.86 0.47 46.08
N ALA A 69 1.33 1.43 45.33
CA ALA A 69 0.63 1.18 44.07
C ALA A 69 1.46 0.40 43.04
N HIS A 70 2.77 0.65 42.97
CA HIS A 70 3.70 -0.04 42.09
C HIS A 70 3.83 -1.56 42.35
N LEU A 71 3.33 -2.04 43.50
CA LEU A 71 3.30 -3.44 43.91
C LEU A 71 1.88 -4.00 44.01
N THR A 72 0.87 -3.16 44.28
CA THR A 72 -0.50 -3.59 44.54
C THR A 72 -1.43 -3.39 43.35
N HIS A 73 -1.19 -2.39 42.50
CA HIS A 73 -2.06 -2.12 41.36
C HIS A 73 -1.77 -3.11 40.23
N VAL A 74 -2.83 -3.78 39.77
CA VAL A 74 -2.77 -4.78 38.70
C VAL A 74 -2.16 -4.18 37.43
N SER A 75 -2.47 -2.93 37.10
CA SER A 75 -1.94 -2.25 35.91
C SER A 75 -0.41 -2.07 35.95
N GLU A 76 0.18 -1.84 37.12
CA GLU A 76 1.64 -1.76 37.27
C GLU A 76 2.28 -3.16 37.21
N MET A 77 1.60 -4.18 37.73
CA MET A 77 2.03 -5.58 37.61
C MET A 77 1.97 -6.07 36.16
N GLU A 78 0.92 -5.72 35.41
CA GLU A 78 0.77 -6.04 33.99
C GLU A 78 1.90 -5.43 33.15
N LYS A 79 2.23 -4.15 33.34
CA LYS A 79 3.39 -3.51 32.68
C LYS A 79 4.70 -4.23 32.96
N LYS A 80 4.90 -4.70 34.20
CA LYS A 80 6.08 -5.49 34.59
C LYS A 80 6.08 -6.85 33.89
N ILE A 81 4.94 -7.53 33.82
CA ILE A 81 4.78 -8.82 33.11
C ILE A 81 5.09 -8.63 31.62
N GLU A 82 4.55 -7.63 30.96
CA GLU A 82 4.82 -7.34 29.55
C GLU A 82 6.32 -7.07 29.30
N THR A 83 6.94 -6.30 30.19
CA THR A 83 8.37 -6.00 30.09
C THR A 83 9.22 -7.25 30.28
N LEU A 84 8.89 -8.08 31.27
CA LEU A 84 9.56 -9.37 31.50
C LEU A 84 9.36 -10.33 30.32
N GLN A 85 8.16 -10.38 29.74
CA GLN A 85 7.88 -11.18 28.55
C GLN A 85 8.72 -10.71 27.37
N ARG A 86 8.80 -9.39 27.12
CA ARG A 86 9.65 -8.83 26.05
C ARG A 86 11.12 -9.21 26.23
N ILE A 87 11.66 -9.03 27.44
CA ILE A 87 13.04 -9.40 27.77
C ILE A 87 13.25 -10.91 27.59
N THR A 88 12.29 -11.72 28.04
CA THR A 88 12.35 -13.19 27.92
C THR A 88 12.39 -13.62 26.46
N THR A 89 11.57 -13.02 25.60
CA THR A 89 11.57 -13.30 24.15
C THR A 89 12.92 -12.95 23.54
N ILE A 90 13.45 -11.75 23.80
CA ILE A 90 14.77 -11.33 23.29
C ILE A 90 15.86 -12.30 23.75
N LEU A 91 15.87 -12.66 25.04
CA LEU A 91 16.88 -13.56 25.59
C LEU A 91 16.77 -14.96 24.97
N LYS A 92 15.54 -15.45 24.77
CA LYS A 92 15.29 -16.72 24.09
C LYS A 92 15.82 -16.70 22.66
N ASP A 93 15.59 -15.62 21.92
CA ASP A 93 16.10 -15.45 20.56
C ASP A 93 17.63 -15.45 20.53
N VAL A 94 18.29 -14.75 21.47
CA VAL A 94 19.75 -14.75 21.57
C VAL A 94 20.29 -16.15 21.87
N ILE A 95 19.66 -16.88 22.80
CA ILE A 95 20.06 -18.24 23.17
C ILE A 95 19.88 -19.19 21.98
N GLN A 96 18.75 -19.13 21.28
CA GLN A 96 18.47 -19.96 20.10
C GLN A 96 19.44 -19.67 18.95
N ASN A 97 19.90 -18.42 18.81
CA ASN A 97 20.83 -18.02 17.76
C ASN A 97 22.30 -18.04 18.22
N LYS A 98 22.62 -18.55 19.41
CA LYS A 98 23.98 -18.43 20.00
C LYS A 98 25.08 -18.92 19.07
N ASP A 99 24.89 -20.07 18.42
CA ASP A 99 25.93 -20.69 17.60
C ASP A 99 26.14 -19.92 16.29
N ARG A 100 25.06 -19.35 15.74
CA ARG A 100 25.13 -18.45 14.59
C ARG A 100 25.84 -17.14 14.96
N ILE A 101 25.56 -16.57 16.13
CA ILE A 101 26.23 -15.37 16.62
C ILE A 101 27.71 -15.66 16.85
N ILE A 102 28.05 -16.77 17.51
CA ILE A 102 29.42 -17.23 17.74
C ILE A 102 30.14 -17.40 16.40
N ALA A 103 29.54 -18.09 15.43
CA ALA A 103 30.14 -18.29 14.11
C ALA A 103 30.42 -16.95 13.41
N ARG A 104 29.48 -16.00 13.46
CA ARG A 104 29.66 -14.66 12.88
C ARG A 104 30.72 -13.83 13.59
N LEU A 105 30.89 -14.00 14.90
CA LEU A 105 31.90 -13.28 15.69
C LEU A 105 33.29 -13.91 15.53
N GLN A 106 33.38 -15.24 15.44
CA GLN A 106 34.63 -15.97 15.25
C GLN A 106 35.14 -15.93 13.81
N GLN A 107 34.23 -15.87 12.83
CA GLN A 107 34.56 -15.73 11.41
C GLN A 107 33.79 -14.54 10.80
N PRO A 108 34.23 -13.30 11.05
CA PRO A 108 33.59 -12.12 10.49
C PRO A 108 33.59 -12.11 8.95
N TYR A 109 34.51 -12.86 8.34
CA TYR A 109 34.83 -12.84 6.91
C TYR A 109 34.55 -14.18 6.21
N SER A 110 33.66 -15.04 6.72
CA SER A 110 33.35 -16.33 6.05
C SER A 110 32.30 -16.24 4.94
N LEU A 111 31.78 -15.05 4.63
CA LEU A 111 31.00 -14.78 3.43
C LEU A 111 31.91 -14.22 2.33
N ASP A 112 31.52 -14.39 1.06
CA ASP A 112 32.10 -13.66 -0.08
C ASP A 112 31.85 -12.15 0.13
N CYS A 113 32.69 -11.53 0.94
CA CYS A 113 32.63 -10.13 1.26
C CYS A 113 33.50 -9.38 0.26
N ILE A 114 32.92 -8.36 -0.38
CA ILE A 114 33.68 -7.39 -1.15
C ILE A 114 34.31 -6.45 -0.12
N PRO A 115 35.65 -6.43 0.03
CA PRO A 115 36.29 -5.46 0.91
C PRO A 115 36.03 -4.06 0.35
N VAL A 116 35.57 -3.16 1.22
CA VAL A 116 35.30 -1.76 0.87
C VAL A 116 35.96 -0.89 1.92
N GLU A 117 36.83 0.02 1.47
CA GLU A 117 37.48 1.01 2.32
C GLU A 117 36.44 1.88 3.03
N ALA A 118 36.73 2.27 4.27
CA ALA A 118 35.78 3.01 5.11
C ALA A 118 35.25 4.30 4.45
N GLU A 119 36.06 4.94 3.62
CA GLU A 119 35.72 6.15 2.88
C GLU A 119 34.71 5.93 1.74
N TYR A 120 34.57 4.69 1.26
CA TYR A 120 33.67 4.30 0.16
C TYR A 120 32.45 3.50 0.62
N GLN A 121 32.35 3.15 1.90
CA GLN A 121 31.24 2.31 2.42
C GLN A 121 29.87 2.93 2.18
N LYS A 122 29.74 4.26 2.31
CA LYS A 122 28.47 4.95 2.08
C LYS A 122 28.04 4.84 0.62
N GLN A 123 28.95 5.16 -0.31
CA GLN A 123 28.71 5.12 -1.75
C GLN A 123 28.43 3.70 -2.22
N PHE A 124 29.15 2.72 -1.68
CA PHE A 124 28.93 1.30 -1.97
C PHE A 124 27.57 0.81 -1.46
N SER A 125 27.16 1.20 -0.25
CA SER A 125 25.83 0.85 0.27
C SER A 125 24.70 1.49 -0.55
N GLU A 126 24.87 2.73 -1.01
CA GLU A 126 23.90 3.39 -1.89
C GLU A 126 23.83 2.70 -3.25
N LEU A 127 24.98 2.35 -3.83
CA LEU A 127 25.06 1.60 -5.08
C LEU A 127 24.36 0.25 -4.98
N LEU A 128 24.59 -0.49 -3.90
CA LEU A 128 23.92 -1.76 -3.63
C LEU A 128 22.41 -1.60 -3.51
N MET A 129 21.94 -0.57 -2.79
CA MET A 129 20.51 -0.31 -2.63
C MET A 129 19.85 0.07 -3.96
N ARG A 130 20.51 0.86 -4.81
CA ARG A 130 20.03 1.18 -6.17
C ARG A 130 20.07 -0.03 -7.10
N ALA A 131 21.13 -0.83 -7.04
CA ALA A 131 21.24 -2.04 -7.85
C ALA A 131 20.18 -3.09 -7.45
N ALA A 132 19.83 -3.15 -6.16
CA ALA A 132 18.76 -4.02 -5.67
C ALA A 132 17.37 -3.53 -6.09
N SER A 133 17.11 -2.21 -6.07
CA SER A 133 15.84 -1.66 -6.56
C SER A 133 15.67 -1.85 -8.06
N ASP A 134 16.77 -1.77 -8.81
CA ASP A 134 16.78 -1.80 -10.27
C ASP A 134 17.22 -3.18 -10.81
N TYR A 135 17.17 -4.22 -9.99
CA TYR A 135 17.67 -5.56 -10.33
C TYR A 135 17.07 -6.11 -11.65
N GLY A 136 15.81 -5.81 -11.92
CA GLY A 136 15.16 -6.15 -13.19
C GLY A 136 15.76 -5.44 -14.40
N ALA A 137 16.04 -4.14 -14.28
CA ALA A 137 16.71 -3.36 -15.32
C ALA A 137 18.18 -3.77 -15.49
N LEU A 138 18.88 -4.04 -14.38
CA LEU A 138 20.25 -4.54 -14.40
C LEU A 138 20.35 -5.89 -15.11
N THR A 139 19.40 -6.80 -14.88
CA THR A 139 19.34 -8.09 -15.58
C THR A 139 19.15 -7.90 -17.09
N ALA A 140 18.27 -6.97 -17.50
CA ALA A 140 18.08 -6.63 -18.91
C ALA A 140 19.35 -6.01 -19.53
N SER A 141 20.02 -5.10 -18.81
CA SER A 141 21.28 -4.52 -19.26
C SER A 141 22.39 -5.57 -19.37
N VAL A 142 22.48 -6.55 -18.45
CA VAL A 142 23.44 -7.66 -18.57
C VAL A 142 23.16 -8.50 -19.80
N THR A 143 21.89 -8.75 -20.14
CA THR A 143 21.55 -9.45 -21.39
C THR A 143 21.91 -8.64 -22.63
N ASP A 144 21.75 -7.31 -22.59
CA ASP A 144 22.14 -6.42 -23.69
C ASP A 144 23.68 -6.35 -23.85
N PHE A 145 24.42 -6.36 -22.74
CA PHE A 145 25.88 -6.46 -22.74
C PHE A 145 26.36 -7.81 -23.29
N GLN A 146 25.71 -8.92 -22.92
CA GLN A 146 26.02 -10.23 -23.48
C GLN A 146 25.67 -10.31 -24.97
N TRP A 147 24.53 -9.74 -25.37
CA TRP A 147 24.12 -9.67 -26.76
C TRP A 147 25.10 -8.85 -27.60
N SER A 148 25.54 -7.68 -27.11
CA SER A 148 26.54 -6.85 -27.79
C SER A 148 27.94 -7.49 -27.82
N GLN A 149 28.36 -8.21 -26.77
CA GLN A 149 29.63 -8.96 -26.80
C GLN A 149 29.62 -10.13 -27.78
N ASN A 150 28.48 -10.81 -27.93
CA ASN A 150 28.32 -11.88 -28.91
C ASN A 150 28.20 -11.33 -30.34
N PHE A 151 28.12 -10.01 -30.49
CA PHE A 151 28.01 -9.33 -31.76
C PHE A 151 29.38 -9.13 -32.41
N LYS A 152 29.72 -9.99 -33.37
CA LYS A 152 30.97 -9.88 -34.15
C LYS A 152 30.77 -9.38 -35.58
N GLU A 153 29.52 -9.17 -35.99
CA GLU A 153 29.20 -8.78 -37.36
C GLU A 153 29.30 -7.26 -37.57
N PRO A 154 29.82 -6.81 -38.72
CA PRO A 154 29.99 -5.39 -39.00
C PRO A 154 28.65 -4.66 -39.14
N PRO A 155 28.58 -3.35 -38.84
CA PRO A 155 27.36 -2.54 -38.91
C PRO A 155 26.60 -2.57 -40.25
N THR A 156 27.29 -2.96 -41.33
CA THR A 156 26.73 -3.09 -42.68
C THR A 156 25.65 -4.17 -42.77
N VAL A 157 25.73 -5.24 -41.97
CA VAL A 157 24.75 -6.35 -41.97
C VAL A 157 23.37 -5.86 -41.48
N TRP A 158 23.36 -4.98 -40.48
CA TRP A 158 22.15 -4.35 -39.97
C TRP A 158 21.49 -3.44 -40.99
N GLY A 159 22.30 -2.69 -41.75
CA GLY A 159 21.80 -1.83 -42.81
C GLY A 159 21.01 -2.59 -43.86
N GLU A 160 21.38 -3.85 -44.14
CA GLU A 160 20.67 -4.72 -45.07
C GLU A 160 19.43 -5.34 -44.44
N MET A 161 19.53 -5.80 -43.19
CA MET A 161 18.42 -6.44 -42.46
C MET A 161 17.30 -5.45 -42.10
N LEU A 162 17.64 -4.19 -41.83
CA LEU A 162 16.67 -3.13 -41.49
C LEU A 162 16.11 -2.43 -42.73
N ARG A 163 16.76 -2.55 -43.90
CA ARG A 163 16.30 -1.95 -45.17
C ARG A 163 14.84 -2.24 -45.52
N PRO A 164 14.27 -3.43 -45.25
CA PRO A 164 12.87 -3.72 -45.55
C PRO A 164 11.86 -2.91 -44.71
N ILE A 165 12.24 -2.43 -43.52
CA ILE A 165 11.31 -1.77 -42.59
C ILE A 165 10.86 -0.40 -43.16
N PRO A 166 11.77 0.53 -43.55
CA PRO A 166 11.35 1.78 -44.19
C PRO A 166 10.62 1.56 -45.52
N VAL A 167 10.99 0.52 -46.28
CA VAL A 167 10.34 0.17 -47.56
C VAL A 167 8.90 -0.27 -47.32
N ALA A 168 8.66 -1.16 -46.35
CA ALA A 168 7.32 -1.59 -45.96
C ALA A 168 6.49 -0.39 -45.47
N LEU A 169 7.06 0.46 -44.61
CA LEU A 169 6.38 1.66 -44.11
C LEU A 169 5.99 2.62 -45.25
N ALA A 170 6.91 2.90 -46.17
CA ALA A 170 6.63 3.74 -47.34
C ALA A 170 5.55 3.13 -48.25
N SER A 171 5.54 1.81 -48.40
CA SER A 171 4.48 1.11 -49.15
C SER A 171 3.12 1.27 -48.47
N SER A 172 3.04 1.08 -47.15
CA SER A 172 1.81 1.28 -46.37
C SER A 172 1.30 2.72 -46.46
N THR A 173 2.19 3.71 -46.42
CA THR A 173 1.82 5.12 -46.62
C THR A 173 1.24 5.36 -48.01
N ARG A 174 1.88 4.86 -49.07
CA ARG A 174 1.35 4.99 -50.44
C ARG A 174 0.00 4.29 -50.62
N PHE A 175 -0.19 3.11 -50.01
CA PHE A 175 -1.49 2.44 -50.04
C PHE A 175 -2.56 3.28 -49.34
N PHE A 176 -2.24 3.88 -48.19
CA PHE A 176 -3.17 4.76 -47.48
C PHE A 176 -3.53 6.01 -48.28
N GLU A 177 -2.55 6.64 -48.93
CA GLU A 177 -2.75 7.80 -49.81
C GLU A 177 -3.62 7.43 -51.01
N ALA A 178 -3.35 6.30 -51.67
CA ALA A 178 -4.15 5.82 -52.79
C ALA A 178 -5.60 5.53 -52.39
N MET A 179 -5.82 4.87 -51.25
CA MET A 179 -7.15 4.62 -50.70
C MET A 179 -7.88 5.92 -50.35
N SER A 180 -7.15 6.93 -49.87
CA SER A 180 -7.70 8.24 -49.56
C SER A 180 -8.08 9.03 -50.81
N ALA A 181 -7.25 9.00 -51.85
CA ALA A 181 -7.56 9.59 -53.14
C ALA A 181 -8.75 8.92 -53.82
N MET A 182 -8.86 7.59 -53.73
CA MET A 182 -10.01 6.84 -54.25
C MET A 182 -11.31 7.26 -53.53
N ARG A 183 -11.28 7.37 -52.20
CA ARG A 183 -12.42 7.85 -51.42
C ARG A 183 -12.85 9.27 -51.84
N GLU A 184 -11.90 10.17 -52.07
CA GLU A 184 -12.18 11.54 -52.53
C GLU A 184 -12.77 11.56 -53.95
N SER A 185 -12.29 10.68 -54.85
CA SER A 185 -12.87 10.54 -56.19
C SER A 185 -14.32 10.03 -56.16
N ILE A 186 -14.63 9.11 -55.24
CA ILE A 186 -15.99 8.62 -55.04
C ILE A 186 -16.87 9.73 -54.46
N ALA A 187 -16.37 10.49 -53.48
CA ALA A 187 -17.08 11.62 -52.90
C ALA A 187 -17.40 12.71 -53.95
N THR A 188 -16.45 13.05 -54.81
CA THR A 188 -16.66 14.01 -55.90
C THR A 188 -17.66 13.48 -56.94
N LEU A 189 -17.61 12.20 -57.31
CA LEU A 189 -18.62 11.57 -58.17
C LEU A 189 -20.03 11.60 -57.55
N HIS A 190 -20.16 11.36 -56.25
CA HIS A 190 -21.43 11.50 -55.55
C HIS A 190 -21.93 12.96 -55.56
N ALA A 191 -21.04 13.93 -55.33
CA ALA A 191 -21.40 15.35 -55.39
C ALA A 191 -21.88 15.76 -56.80
N LEU A 192 -21.22 15.29 -57.87
CA LEU A 192 -21.65 15.53 -59.25
C LEU A 192 -22.98 14.83 -59.55
N ARG A 193 -23.19 13.60 -59.06
CA ARG A 193 -24.46 12.88 -59.24
C ARG A 193 -25.62 13.57 -58.54
N VAL A 194 -25.38 14.20 -57.40
CA VAL A 194 -26.40 14.99 -56.68
C VAL A 194 -26.58 16.38 -57.31
N GLY A 195 -25.55 16.94 -57.95
CA GLY A 195 -25.59 18.26 -58.62
C GLY A 195 -26.26 18.32 -59.99
N HIS A 196 -26.36 17.19 -60.73
CA HIS A 196 -26.90 17.16 -62.11
C HIS A 196 -28.38 16.71 -62.23
N SER A 197 -29.16 16.71 -61.14
CA SER A 197 -30.63 16.63 -61.24
C SER A 197 -31.31 17.97 -61.60
N SER A 198 -30.52 18.99 -61.93
CA SER A 198 -31.01 20.32 -62.29
C SER A 198 -30.28 20.85 -63.53
N SER A 199 -31.04 21.06 -64.62
CA SER A 199 -30.75 21.85 -65.83
C SER A 199 -29.98 21.21 -67.02
N LEU A 200 -30.70 21.23 -68.15
CA LEU A 200 -30.35 20.87 -69.53
C LEU A 200 -29.29 21.81 -70.15
N SER A 201 -28.67 21.39 -71.26
CA SER A 201 -28.79 22.03 -72.60
C SER A 201 -27.64 21.59 -73.54
N THR A 202 -27.96 20.93 -74.66
CA THR A 202 -28.01 21.42 -76.06
C THR A 202 -26.68 21.45 -76.84
N THR A 203 -26.68 20.62 -77.90
CA THR A 203 -25.88 20.51 -79.16
C THR A 203 -25.61 21.85 -79.90
N PRO A 204 -24.93 21.98 -81.09
CA PRO A 204 -24.67 20.97 -82.15
C PRO A 204 -23.45 21.11 -83.13
N SER A 205 -23.19 20.04 -83.90
CA SER A 205 -22.95 19.95 -85.38
C SER A 205 -21.78 20.64 -86.10
N ASN A 206 -20.88 19.84 -86.73
CA ASN A 206 -20.76 19.63 -88.19
C ASN A 206 -19.45 18.89 -88.59
N ASP A 207 -19.59 17.84 -89.38
CA ASP A 207 -18.55 17.01 -90.01
C ASP A 207 -18.81 17.00 -91.54
N PRO A 208 -17.84 16.79 -92.46
CA PRO A 208 -17.59 15.39 -92.89
C PRO A 208 -16.22 15.02 -93.53
N SER A 209 -15.93 13.70 -93.49
CA SER A 209 -15.10 12.85 -94.39
C SER A 209 -13.56 12.91 -94.28
N GLN A 210 -12.77 11.82 -94.24
CA GLN A 210 -12.99 10.37 -94.31
C GLN A 210 -11.75 9.64 -93.69
N THR A 211 -12.00 8.78 -92.69
CA THR A 211 -11.37 7.47 -92.40
C THR A 211 -9.84 7.24 -92.53
N THR A 212 -9.14 6.98 -91.41
CA THR A 212 -8.82 5.62 -90.90
C THR A 212 -7.88 5.64 -89.67
N LEU A 213 -8.13 4.70 -88.75
CA LEU A 213 -7.19 4.09 -87.79
C LEU A 213 -6.92 4.81 -86.45
N GLY A 214 -7.39 4.23 -85.34
CA GLY A 214 -6.92 4.60 -83.99
C GLY A 214 -7.81 4.20 -82.80
N ASP A 215 -8.02 2.89 -82.63
CA ASP A 215 -8.20 2.15 -81.36
C ASP A 215 -8.65 2.92 -80.08
N THR A 216 -9.88 2.71 -79.63
CA THR A 216 -10.30 3.03 -78.24
C THR A 216 -11.45 2.13 -77.80
N ASP A 217 -11.17 0.84 -77.65
CA ASP A 217 -12.09 -0.08 -77.00
C ASP A 217 -12.04 0.12 -75.47
N CYS A 218 -12.93 0.99 -74.99
CA CYS A 218 -13.36 0.99 -73.59
C CYS A 218 -14.06 -0.33 -73.28
N VAL A 219 -13.28 -1.37 -72.94
CA VAL A 219 -13.82 -2.63 -72.45
C VAL A 219 -14.32 -2.42 -71.02
N THR A 220 -15.64 -2.41 -70.89
CA THR A 220 -16.35 -2.49 -69.60
C THR A 220 -16.19 -3.91 -69.04
N PRO A 221 -15.62 -4.14 -67.84
CA PRO A 221 -15.66 -5.46 -67.24
C PRO A 221 -17.09 -5.79 -66.77
N PRO A 222 -17.54 -7.06 -66.86
CA PRO A 222 -18.92 -7.45 -66.60
C PRO A 222 -19.29 -7.36 -65.10
N PRO A 223 -20.60 -7.30 -64.77
CA PRO A 223 -21.07 -7.01 -63.43
C PRO A 223 -20.90 -8.24 -62.53
N TRP A 224 -20.15 -8.09 -61.45
CA TRP A 224 -20.12 -9.08 -60.37
C TRP A 224 -21.47 -9.02 -59.66
N ARG A 225 -22.32 -10.02 -59.89
CA ARG A 225 -23.56 -10.19 -59.15
C ARG A 225 -23.25 -10.59 -57.70
N THR A 226 -24.01 -9.94 -56.84
CA THR A 226 -24.25 -10.07 -55.41
C THR A 226 -24.42 -11.53 -54.91
N GLU A 227 -23.88 -11.75 -53.71
CA GLU A 227 -24.32 -12.69 -52.65
C GLU A 227 -23.79 -14.14 -52.65
N SER A 228 -22.85 -14.39 -51.73
CA SER A 228 -22.85 -15.58 -50.85
C SER A 228 -21.94 -15.29 -49.67
N SER A 229 -22.52 -14.87 -48.54
CA SER A 229 -22.76 -15.70 -47.36
C SER A 229 -21.49 -16.01 -46.58
N PHE A 230 -21.42 -15.36 -45.42
CA PHE A 230 -20.64 -15.73 -44.24
C PHE A 230 -20.90 -17.20 -43.84
N ASP A 231 -19.98 -17.72 -43.01
CA ASP A 231 -19.94 -19.04 -42.34
C ASP A 231 -19.47 -20.25 -43.17
N ASP A 232 -18.19 -20.61 -42.98
CA ASP A 232 -17.83 -22.02 -42.75
C ASP A 232 -16.62 -22.13 -41.80
N LEU A 233 -16.90 -21.96 -40.50
CA LEU A 233 -16.16 -22.62 -39.43
C LEU A 233 -16.99 -23.82 -38.96
N ALA A 234 -16.86 -24.97 -39.63
CA ALA A 234 -17.27 -26.26 -39.08
C ALA A 234 -16.28 -27.35 -39.50
N VAL A 235 -15.35 -27.72 -38.61
CA VAL A 235 -15.40 -29.01 -37.90
C VAL A 235 -15.57 -30.21 -38.85
N GLY A 236 -14.43 -30.72 -39.34
CA GLY A 236 -14.31 -32.10 -39.82
C GLY A 236 -13.97 -33.03 -38.65
N ASN A 237 -14.95 -33.84 -38.24
CA ASN A 237 -14.94 -34.66 -37.04
C ASN A 237 -14.36 -36.07 -37.27
N LEU A 238 -13.67 -36.58 -36.25
CA LEU A 238 -13.81 -37.94 -35.70
C LEU A 238 -13.25 -39.17 -36.49
N ARG A 239 -12.13 -39.72 -35.98
CA ARG A 239 -12.00 -41.17 -35.82
C ARG A 239 -11.55 -41.52 -34.39
N ARG A 240 -12.51 -42.12 -33.69
CA ARG A 240 -12.55 -42.69 -32.34
C ARG A 240 -11.75 -44.01 -32.28
N GLN A 241 -10.95 -44.21 -31.23
CA GLN A 241 -10.94 -45.48 -30.49
C GLN A 241 -10.53 -45.28 -29.01
N GLU A 242 -11.45 -45.67 -28.13
CA GLU A 242 -11.35 -45.78 -26.66
C GLU A 242 -10.48 -46.96 -26.23
N ILE A 243 -9.95 -46.90 -25.00
CA ILE A 243 -10.11 -47.87 -23.86
C ILE A 243 -9.33 -47.29 -22.66
N VAL A 244 -9.97 -46.61 -21.69
CA VAL A 244 -10.45 -47.01 -20.32
C VAL A 244 -9.49 -46.57 -19.17
N PRO A 245 -10.02 -46.17 -17.98
CA PRO A 245 -9.37 -45.23 -17.04
C PRO A 245 -8.97 -45.85 -15.69
N GLN A 246 -8.18 -45.12 -14.87
CA GLN A 246 -8.17 -45.30 -13.41
C GLN A 246 -7.75 -44.03 -12.64
N GLU A 247 -8.70 -43.53 -11.83
CA GLU A 247 -8.63 -42.93 -10.45
C GLU A 247 -7.33 -42.23 -9.99
N GLY A 248 -7.30 -41.06 -9.34
CA GLY A 248 -8.30 -40.20 -8.70
C GLY A 248 -7.58 -39.10 -7.87
N SER A 249 -8.39 -38.23 -7.23
CA SER A 249 -8.06 -37.26 -6.15
C SER A 249 -7.67 -35.81 -6.50
N GLU A 250 -8.71 -34.97 -6.64
CA GLU A 250 -9.06 -33.83 -5.76
C GLU A 250 -7.97 -32.92 -5.10
N ILE A 251 -8.06 -31.62 -5.43
CA ILE A 251 -8.13 -30.40 -4.56
C ILE A 251 -7.18 -29.21 -4.91
N GLU A 252 -7.85 -28.07 -5.17
CA GLU A 252 -7.52 -26.63 -4.97
C GLU A 252 -6.32 -25.92 -5.63
N LYS A 253 -6.65 -25.32 -6.78
CA LYS A 253 -6.58 -23.87 -7.14
C LYS A 253 -5.71 -22.94 -6.26
N GLY A 254 -4.51 -22.63 -6.76
CA GLY A 254 -3.71 -21.47 -6.38
C GLY A 254 -3.02 -20.87 -7.62
N ASP A 255 -3.31 -19.61 -7.89
CA ASP A 255 -2.99 -18.84 -9.10
C ASP A 255 -1.48 -18.80 -9.41
N SER A 256 -1.04 -19.57 -10.40
CA SER A 256 0.34 -19.61 -10.89
C SER A 256 0.40 -18.89 -12.24
N MET A 257 0.67 -17.58 -12.18
CA MET A 257 0.86 -16.71 -13.33
C MET A 257 2.17 -17.11 -14.05
N SER A 258 2.07 -18.16 -14.86
CA SER A 258 3.18 -18.77 -15.56
C SER A 258 3.63 -17.91 -16.74
N HIS A 259 4.89 -17.51 -16.65
CA HIS A 259 5.71 -16.91 -17.70
C HIS A 259 5.52 -17.61 -19.04
N ARG A 260 4.90 -16.90 -20.00
CA ARG A 260 4.84 -17.30 -21.40
C ARG A 260 6.19 -17.01 -22.07
N ARG A 261 7.22 -17.83 -21.78
CA ARG A 261 8.49 -17.85 -22.53
C ARG A 261 8.34 -18.81 -23.72
N LEU A 262 8.42 -18.26 -24.92
CA LEU A 262 8.54 -19.02 -26.17
C LEU A 262 9.96 -19.61 -26.24
N SER A 263 10.10 -20.91 -26.02
CA SER A 263 11.34 -21.66 -26.28
C SER A 263 11.39 -22.07 -27.75
N TRP A 264 12.49 -21.77 -28.43
CA TRP A 264 12.82 -22.26 -29.78
C TRP A 264 13.43 -23.68 -29.72
N PRO A 265 13.34 -24.49 -30.80
CA PRO A 265 13.68 -25.92 -30.79
C PRO A 265 15.20 -26.17 -30.81
N PRO A 266 15.68 -27.37 -30.39
CA PRO A 266 17.10 -27.67 -30.34
C PRO A 266 17.68 -27.86 -31.74
N SER A 267 18.88 -27.31 -31.98
CA SER A 267 19.64 -27.50 -33.23
C SER A 267 20.23 -28.90 -33.30
N VAL A 268 20.07 -29.51 -34.48
CA VAL A 268 20.56 -30.83 -34.87
C VAL A 268 22.09 -30.82 -34.93
N LYS A 269 22.75 -31.80 -34.28
CA LYS A 269 24.18 -32.10 -34.47
C LYS A 269 24.37 -32.75 -35.84
N ASN A 270 25.28 -32.21 -36.66
CA ASN A 270 25.89 -32.96 -37.76
C ASN A 270 27.23 -33.55 -37.30
N ILE A 271 27.48 -34.75 -37.82
CA ILE A 271 28.61 -35.66 -37.60
C ILE A 271 29.91 -35.08 -38.16
#